data_AF-A0A5M8R2S9-F1
#
_entry.id   AF-A0A5M8R2S9-F1
#
_cell.length_a   1.000
_cell.length_b   1.000
_cell.length_c   1.000
_cell.angle_alpha   90.00
_cell.angle_beta   90.00
_cell.angle_gamma   90.00
#
_symmetry.space_group_name_H-M   'P 1'
#
loop_
_entity.id
_entity.type
_entity.pdbx_description
1 polymer ?
#
loop_
_entity_poly.entity_id
_entity_poly.type
_entity_poly.pdbx_seq_one_letter_code
_entity_poly.pdbx_strand_id
1 'polypeptide(L)'
;MKKNPIIKVAGLFLIACMSFPVHSEAILKKHKTTTSSTSITRNSNHAFQGRVEVNVEDLPEKVRNTLNDKSYAGWTIIEAFLVTNEDNSQYYELVVRRADERTRMKVDASGNVLN
;
A
#
# COMPACT_ATOMS: atom_id res chain seq x y z
N MET A 1 6.13 -40.92 24.05
CA MET A 1 6.53 -41.46 22.74
C MET A 1 5.33 -42.17 22.12
N LYS A 2 4.66 -41.53 21.15
CA LYS A 2 3.47 -42.06 20.46
C LYS A 2 3.85 -42.37 19.01
N LYS A 3 3.44 -43.55 18.55
CA LYS A 3 3.92 -44.25 17.35
C LYS A 3 3.23 -43.68 16.09
N ASN A 4 4.02 -43.45 15.03
CA ASN A 4 3.54 -43.12 13.69
C ASN A 4 3.10 -44.39 12.95
N PRO A 5 2.02 -44.34 12.15
CA PRO A 5 1.86 -45.19 10.98
C PRO A 5 1.85 -44.34 9.69
N ILE A 6 2.87 -44.48 8.83
CA ILE A 6 2.91 -45.34 7.64
C ILE A 6 2.01 -44.84 6.52
N ILE A 7 2.71 -44.22 5.56
CA ILE A 7 2.32 -43.78 4.23
C ILE A 7 1.87 -44.97 3.38
N LYS A 8 0.79 -44.81 2.61
CA LYS A 8 0.53 -45.50 1.33
C LYS A 8 -0.78 -44.98 0.72
N VAL A 9 -0.70 -44.10 -0.28
CA VAL A 9 -1.66 -44.14 -1.39
C VAL A 9 -0.93 -43.71 -2.66
N ALA A 10 -0.79 -44.68 -3.56
CA ALA A 10 -0.34 -44.49 -4.92
C ALA A 10 -1.45 -43.79 -5.71
N GLY A 11 -1.10 -42.72 -6.43
CA GLY A 11 -2.01 -41.97 -7.29
C GLY A 11 -1.28 -41.52 -8.54
N LEU A 12 -1.20 -42.44 -9.49
CA LEU A 12 -0.71 -42.24 -10.85
C LEU A 12 -1.75 -41.38 -11.60
N PHE A 13 -1.40 -40.14 -11.99
CA PHE A 13 -2.21 -39.35 -12.90
C PHE A 13 -1.40 -39.03 -14.17
N LEU A 14 -1.77 -39.71 -15.25
CA LEU A 14 -1.35 -39.43 -16.61
C LEU A 14 -2.03 -38.14 -17.07
N ILE A 15 -1.25 -37.08 -17.34
CA ILE A 15 -1.75 -35.90 -18.05
C ILE A 15 -1.30 -36.03 -19.50
N ALA A 16 -2.28 -36.31 -20.36
CA ALA A 16 -2.12 -36.40 -21.80
C ALA A 16 -1.76 -35.04 -22.40
N CYS A 17 -0.76 -35.06 -23.29
CA CYS A 17 -0.43 -33.96 -24.18
C CYS A 17 -1.51 -33.80 -25.25
N MET A 18 -2.08 -32.61 -25.38
CA MET A 18 -2.66 -32.17 -26.64
C MET A 18 -2.15 -30.78 -26.99
N SER A 19 -1.25 -30.78 -27.98
CA SER A 19 -0.77 -29.63 -28.71
C SER A 19 -1.89 -29.02 -29.54
N PHE A 20 -2.05 -27.70 -29.44
CA PHE A 20 -2.48 -26.89 -30.58
C PHE A 20 -1.56 -25.67 -30.69
N PRO A 21 -0.81 -25.52 -31.79
CA PRO A 21 -0.06 -24.33 -32.10
C PRO A 21 -0.98 -23.33 -32.84
N VAL A 22 -0.96 -22.06 -32.46
CA VAL A 22 -1.35 -20.99 -33.39
C VAL A 22 -0.32 -19.87 -33.30
N HIS A 23 0.18 -19.51 -34.48
CA HIS A 23 1.29 -18.61 -34.74
C HIS A 23 0.83 -17.13 -34.77
N SER A 24 1.85 -16.26 -34.67
CA SER A 24 1.97 -14.87 -35.16
C SER A 24 1.54 -13.70 -34.27
N GLU A 25 2.59 -12.98 -33.80
CA GLU A 25 2.90 -11.54 -33.99
C GLU A 25 1.72 -10.55 -34.00
N ALA A 26 1.70 -9.44 -33.24
CA ALA A 26 2.77 -8.45 -33.05
C ALA A 26 2.42 -7.42 -31.92
N ILE A 27 3.41 -6.56 -31.64
CA ILE A 27 3.32 -5.16 -31.14
C ILE A 27 3.49 -4.90 -29.62
N LEU A 28 4.76 -4.64 -29.26
CA LEU A 28 5.24 -3.43 -28.56
C LEU A 28 4.76 -3.15 -27.10
N LYS A 29 5.65 -3.41 -26.12
CA LYS A 29 6.38 -2.39 -25.30
C LYS A 29 6.94 -3.04 -24.03
N LYS A 30 8.27 -2.91 -23.86
CA LYS A 30 9.07 -2.96 -22.62
C LYS A 30 8.43 -3.69 -21.41
N HIS A 31 8.83 -4.94 -21.17
CA HIS A 31 8.81 -5.47 -19.81
C HIS A 31 10.24 -5.71 -19.30
N LYS A 32 10.54 -5.08 -18.17
CA LYS A 32 11.65 -5.41 -17.29
C LYS A 32 11.00 -6.16 -16.13
N THR A 33 11.23 -7.46 -16.06
CA THR A 33 10.91 -8.33 -14.91
C THR A 33 12.28 -8.69 -14.32
N THR A 34 12.59 -8.58 -13.03
CA THR A 34 11.99 -9.30 -11.90
C THR A 34 12.70 -8.85 -10.62
N THR A 35 11.98 -8.57 -9.51
CA THR A 35 12.23 -9.11 -8.14
C THR A 35 11.23 -8.49 -7.14
N SER A 36 10.24 -9.30 -6.79
CA SER A 36 9.57 -9.41 -5.48
C SER A 36 8.73 -8.24 -4.94
N SER A 37 7.41 -8.30 -5.16
CA SER A 37 6.39 -8.48 -4.10
C SER A 37 4.99 -8.52 -4.71
N THR A 38 4.38 -9.71 -4.64
CA THR A 38 3.00 -9.99 -5.05
C THR A 38 2.06 -9.75 -3.88
N SER A 39 1.06 -8.88 -4.04
CA SER A 39 -0.35 -9.21 -3.71
C SER A 39 -1.30 -8.09 -4.16
N ILE A 40 -1.63 -8.14 -5.44
CA ILE A 40 -2.97 -8.12 -6.05
C ILE A 40 -4.15 -7.65 -5.15
N THR A 41 -4.86 -6.64 -5.66
CA THR A 41 -6.31 -6.34 -5.51
C THR A 41 -6.83 -5.83 -4.17
N ARG A 42 -7.02 -4.51 -4.09
CA ARG A 42 -8.30 -3.95 -3.63
C ARG A 42 -8.78 -2.89 -4.60
N ASN A 43 -9.81 -3.27 -5.34
CA ASN A 43 -10.80 -2.36 -5.88
C ASN A 43 -11.39 -1.57 -4.70
N SER A 44 -10.76 -0.45 -4.34
CA SER A 44 -11.28 0.45 -3.33
C SER A 44 -11.74 1.69 -4.05
N ASN A 45 -13.06 1.80 -4.17
CA ASN A 45 -13.74 3.07 -4.33
C ASN A 45 -13.32 3.97 -3.16
N HIS A 46 -12.16 4.63 -3.25
CA HIS A 46 -11.64 5.54 -2.22
C HIS A 46 -11.58 6.96 -2.78
N ALA A 47 -12.76 7.44 -3.18
CA ALA A 47 -12.99 8.84 -3.46
C ALA A 47 -14.43 9.17 -3.07
N PHE A 48 -14.78 8.92 -1.81
CA PHE A 48 -15.92 9.62 -1.25
C PHE A 48 -15.43 11.00 -0.83
N GLN A 49 -15.58 11.96 -1.74
CA GLN A 49 -15.43 13.41 -1.56
C GLN A 49 -14.01 13.87 -1.20
N GLY A 50 -13.22 14.26 -2.22
CA GLY A 50 -12.02 15.10 -2.09
C GLY A 50 -10.85 14.57 -1.25
N ARG A 51 -10.98 13.43 -0.57
CA ARG A 51 -9.99 12.85 0.34
C ARG A 51 -9.41 11.58 -0.24
N VAL A 52 -8.12 11.60 -0.54
CA VAL A 52 -7.34 10.50 -1.08
C VAL A 52 -6.40 10.00 0.01
N GLU A 53 -6.46 8.72 0.36
CA GLU A 53 -5.49 8.12 1.27
C GLU A 53 -4.14 7.97 0.57
N VAL A 54 -3.07 8.40 1.24
CA VAL A 54 -1.68 8.36 0.73
C VAL A 54 -0.80 7.62 1.74
N ASN A 55 0.20 6.87 1.27
CA ASN A 55 1.11 6.21 2.20
C ASN A 55 2.10 7.22 2.79
N VAL A 56 2.71 6.85 3.91
CA VAL A 56 3.77 7.64 4.55
C VAL A 56 4.98 7.81 3.62
N GLU A 57 5.19 6.89 2.68
CA GLU A 57 6.26 6.97 1.67
C GLU A 57 5.94 7.98 0.56
N ASP A 58 4.65 8.20 0.28
CA ASP A 58 4.17 9.19 -0.68
C ASP A 58 4.14 10.61 -0.07
N LEU A 59 4.35 10.74 1.24
CA LEU A 59 4.40 12.04 1.91
C LEU A 59 5.70 12.78 1.58
N PRO A 60 5.63 14.10 1.31
CA PRO A 60 6.81 14.93 1.17
C PRO A 60 7.73 14.81 2.39
N GLU A 61 9.04 14.84 2.16
CA GLU A 61 10.04 14.80 3.25
C GLU A 61 9.76 15.87 4.31
N LYS A 62 9.30 17.06 3.88
CA LYS A 62 8.92 18.16 4.78
C LYS A 62 7.80 17.77 5.74
N VAL A 63 6.76 17.11 5.24
CA VAL A 63 5.59 16.65 6.01
C VAL A 63 5.99 15.52 6.98
N ARG A 64 6.86 14.61 6.52
CA ARG A 64 7.43 13.56 7.38
C ARG A 64 8.31 14.15 8.47
N ASN A 65 9.04 15.22 8.16
CA ASN A 65 9.92 15.91 9.08
C ASN A 65 9.17 16.79 10.10
N THR A 66 7.90 17.14 9.85
CA THR A 66 7.04 17.82 10.83
C THR A 66 6.94 17.03 12.15
N LEU A 67 6.96 15.70 12.07
CA LEU A 67 6.94 14.81 13.23
C LEU A 67 8.32 14.52 13.85
N ASN A 68 9.40 14.99 13.22
CA ASN A 68 10.73 14.98 13.83
C ASN A 68 10.92 16.13 14.83
N ASP A 69 9.97 17.05 14.93
CA ASP A 69 9.98 18.07 15.97
C ASP A 69 9.89 17.41 17.35
N LYS A 70 10.59 17.97 18.35
CA LYS A 70 10.57 17.48 19.73
C LYS A 70 9.14 17.43 20.29
N SER A 71 8.27 18.31 19.82
CA SER A 71 6.86 18.39 20.21
C SER A 71 6.07 17.13 19.86
N TYR A 72 6.50 16.40 18.83
CA TYR A 72 5.87 15.16 18.36
C TYR A 72 6.79 13.94 18.50
N ALA A 73 7.82 14.03 19.35
CA ALA A 73 8.69 12.90 19.63
C ALA A 73 7.90 11.71 20.22
N GLY A 74 8.03 10.54 19.60
CA GLY A 74 7.31 9.33 19.98
C GLY A 74 5.91 9.20 19.38
N TRP A 75 5.50 10.12 18.52
CA TRP A 75 4.32 9.95 17.66
C TRP A 75 4.70 9.22 16.38
N THR A 76 3.86 8.28 15.97
CA THR A 76 4.04 7.50 14.72
C THR A 76 2.91 7.81 13.77
N ILE A 77 3.22 8.13 12.50
CA ILE A 77 2.22 8.25 11.45
C ILE A 77 1.65 6.86 11.17
N ILE A 78 0.35 6.70 11.37
CA ILE A 78 -0.36 5.45 11.08
C ILE A 78 -1.14 5.54 9.78
N GLU A 79 -1.69 6.71 9.46
CA GLU A 79 -2.46 6.95 8.24
C GLU A 79 -2.19 8.37 7.76
N ALA A 80 -2.30 8.59 6.45
CA ALA A 80 -2.18 9.90 5.86
C ALA A 80 -3.18 10.06 4.71
N PHE A 81 -3.74 11.25 4.58
CA PHE A 81 -4.78 11.54 3.61
C PHE A 81 -4.51 12.89 2.95
N LEU A 82 -4.45 12.95 1.63
CA LEU A 82 -4.50 14.18 0.86
C LEU A 82 -5.96 14.62 0.72
N VAL A 83 -6.31 15.74 1.32
CA VAL A 83 -7.64 16.34 1.25
C VAL A 83 -7.60 17.56 0.35
N THR A 84 -8.46 17.57 -0.66
CA THR A 84 -8.73 18.70 -1.54
C THR A 84 -10.05 19.34 -1.12
N ASN A 85 -9.99 20.57 -0.63
CA ASN A 85 -11.16 21.38 -0.32
C ASN A 85 -11.87 21.86 -1.59
N GLU A 86 -13.09 22.37 -1.42
CA GLU A 86 -13.86 23.03 -2.48
C GLU A 86 -13.16 24.28 -3.02
N ASP A 87 -12.37 24.98 -2.18
CA ASP A 87 -11.53 26.12 -2.56
C ASP A 87 -10.30 25.74 -3.41
N ASN A 88 -10.20 24.50 -3.90
CA ASN A 88 -9.03 23.92 -4.58
C ASN A 88 -7.75 23.86 -3.72
N SER A 89 -7.86 24.17 -2.43
CA SER A 89 -6.76 24.08 -1.48
C SER A 89 -6.54 22.63 -1.06
N GLN A 90 -5.29 22.18 -1.12
CA GLN A 90 -4.90 20.81 -0.77
C GLN A 90 -4.08 20.81 0.51
N TYR A 91 -4.39 19.88 1.42
CA TYR A 91 -3.62 19.65 2.65
C TYR A 91 -3.54 18.16 2.94
N TYR A 92 -2.50 17.77 3.66
CA TYR A 92 -2.31 16.42 4.17
C TYR A 92 -2.89 16.33 5.58
N GLU A 93 -3.89 15.48 5.78
CA GLU A 93 -4.34 15.06 7.10
C GLU A 93 -3.55 13.83 7.53
N LEU A 94 -2.68 13.98 8.52
CA LEU A 94 -1.92 12.90 9.13
C LEU A 94 -2.66 12.40 10.35
N VAL A 95 -2.85 11.09 10.45
CA VAL A 95 -3.28 10.43 11.68
C VAL A 95 -2.03 9.87 12.35
N VAL A 96 -1.74 10.39 13.54
CA VAL A 96 -0.59 10.02 14.33
C VAL A 96 -1.05 9.32 15.60
N ARG A 97 -0.27 8.33 16.05
CA ARG A 97 -0.53 7.57 17.27
C ARG A 97 0.63 7.71 18.24
N ARG A 98 0.32 7.88 19.53
CA ARG A 98 1.28 7.81 20.63
C ARG A 98 0.70 6.99 21.78
N ALA A 99 1.36 5.89 22.15
CA ALA A 99 0.85 4.90 23.10
C ALA A 99 -0.56 4.42 22.71
N ASP A 100 -1.61 4.98 23.32
CA ASP A 100 -3.01 4.65 23.06
C ASP A 100 -3.83 5.85 22.57
N GLU A 101 -3.20 7.01 22.40
CA GLU A 101 -3.81 8.21 21.86
C GLU A 101 -3.64 8.27 20.34
N ARG A 102 -4.69 8.67 19.63
CA ARG A 102 -4.67 8.95 18.20
C ARG A 102 -5.11 10.39 17.97
N THR A 103 -4.32 11.13 17.21
CA THR A 103 -4.57 12.53 16.90
C THR A 103 -4.50 12.73 15.40
N ARG A 104 -5.39 13.58 14.88
CA ARG A 104 -5.35 14.01 13.47
C ARG A 104 -4.72 15.39 13.39
N MET A 105 -3.77 15.54 12.48
CA MET A 105 -3.04 16.78 12.25
C MET A 105 -3.18 17.18 10.79
N LYS A 106 -3.58 18.42 10.55
CA LYS A 106 -3.58 18.98 9.19
C LYS A 106 -2.21 19.60 8.94
N VAL A 107 -1.59 19.23 7.83
CA VAL A 107 -0.25 19.68 7.44
C VAL A 107 -0.28 20.09 5.98
N ASP A 108 0.29 21.24 5.64
CA ASP A 108 0.44 21.63 4.24
C ASP A 108 1.59 20.86 3.55
N ALA A 109 1.73 20.98 2.23
CA ALA A 109 2.82 20.35 1.48
C ALA A 109 4.24 20.86 1.88
N SER A 110 4.32 21.99 2.58
CA SER A 110 5.56 22.57 3.10
C SER A 110 5.93 22.05 4.49
N GLY A 111 5.07 21.23 5.12
CA GLY A 111 5.28 20.70 6.46
C GLY A 111 4.76 21.61 7.59
N ASN A 112 4.02 22.67 7.29
CA ASN A 112 3.41 23.51 8.33
C ASN A 112 2.11 22.89 8.82
N VAL A 113 1.97 22.79 10.14
CA VAL A 113 0.75 22.30 10.79
C VAL A 113 -0.30 23.42 10.76
N LEU A 114 -1.46 23.16 10.17
CA LEU A 114 -2.57 24.11 9.97
C LEU A 114 -3.66 24.02 11.06
N ASN A 115 -3.45 23.22 12.11
CA ASN A 115 -4.47 22.82 13.10
C ASN A 115 -5.19 23.98 13.79
#